data_AF-A0A3R6P6Q9-F1
#
_entry.id   AF-A0A3R6P6Q9-F1
#
_cell.length_a   1.000
_cell.length_b   1.000
_cell.length_c   1.000
_cell.angle_alpha   90.00
_cell.angle_beta   90.00
_cell.angle_gamma   90.00
#
_symmetry.space_group_name_H-M   'P 1'
#
loop_
_entity.id
_entity.type
_entity.pdbx_description
1 polymer ?
#
loop_
_entity_poly.entity_id
_entity_poly.type
_entity_poly.pdbx_seq_one_letter_code
_entity_poly.pdbx_strand_id
1 'polypeptide(L)'
;MVALKWLDKNFEICCMSVLLAIMTVLSFTNVVMRYCFNNALSWSDEVCCYCLAISAFLSLPATIRNRSMIRVDTFTTMLSKPVQKIITIVCTVIVGAFTVLLVKGGFDLIAVTAKTGQRSPALQIPVANFYWIMTICFVLAVLRAVQVVFLDVTGKLAAPSENHQYRQVIDAEGCIVTSGLIDYHVHYMRGASEGGVQADVVSFCSGITTVVDGGTAGTGMYEHIYRTIVANSQVRFLNLLLAASGGQSNNQYPENLDPALMDEKKIVEFFKKYPDNLVGLKTRISHGIIEADKVEASVRRTVEIAEKAGTRVVVHVTDCPVGLDQLASWLRPGDVICHIYQGKDHTCIGEDGKVLAGLLEARARGVLFDACNGRSNFDLEVCQASIKQGFVPDVISSDINSSSCFLQPLHSLPRILSKFVDFGMDWMDVLDCATKKPAELIGMPELASMAEGTTADVVILKHKEKEMQYTDLAEHTFTGHQVFVPQMTFKDGECVYCQADFA
;
A
#
# COMPACT_ATOMS: atom_id res chain seq x y z
N MET A 1 -6.58 -28.65 -2.91
CA MET A 1 -5.77 -27.53 -3.49
C MET A 1 -5.49 -26.39 -2.50
N VAL A 2 -6.41 -26.03 -1.59
CA VAL A 2 -6.21 -24.92 -0.62
C VAL A 2 -5.00 -25.14 0.30
N ALA A 3 -4.84 -26.34 0.87
CA ALA A 3 -3.68 -26.68 1.72
C ALA A 3 -2.34 -26.56 0.98
N LEU A 4 -2.29 -26.96 -0.30
CA LEU A 4 -1.10 -26.82 -1.15
C LEU A 4 -0.76 -25.35 -1.42
N LYS A 5 -1.76 -24.48 -1.62
CA LYS A 5 -1.54 -23.03 -1.81
C LYS A 5 -1.06 -22.35 -0.53
N TRP A 6 -1.65 -22.71 0.61
CA TRP A 6 -1.21 -22.17 1.91
C TRP A 6 0.21 -22.61 2.23
N LEU A 7 0.52 -23.89 2.00
CA LEU A 7 1.86 -24.43 2.16
C LEU A 7 2.83 -23.71 1.22
N ASP A 8 2.49 -23.60 -0.06
CA ASP A 8 3.28 -22.84 -1.03
C ASP A 8 3.60 -21.44 -0.50
N LYS A 9 2.59 -20.71 0.00
CA LYS A 9 2.74 -19.33 0.50
C LYS A 9 3.59 -19.19 1.75
N ASN A 10 3.47 -20.11 2.71
CA ASN A 10 4.00 -19.91 4.04
C ASN A 10 5.13 -20.87 4.42
N PHE A 11 5.49 -21.82 3.56
CA PHE A 11 6.45 -22.88 3.87
C PHE A 11 7.76 -22.35 4.48
N GLU A 12 8.44 -21.43 3.79
CA GLU A 12 9.73 -20.90 4.24
C GLU A 12 9.60 -20.15 5.57
N ILE A 13 8.56 -19.34 5.70
CA ILE A 13 8.31 -18.54 6.91
C ILE A 13 8.01 -19.46 8.09
N CYS A 14 7.14 -20.46 7.92
CA CYS A 14 6.83 -21.44 8.94
C CYS A 14 8.08 -22.23 9.38
N CYS A 15 8.91 -22.68 8.45
CA CYS A 15 10.17 -23.35 8.77
C CYS A 15 11.10 -22.45 9.59
N MET A 16 11.28 -21.19 9.20
CA MET A 16 12.10 -20.24 9.95
C MET A 16 11.52 -19.94 11.34
N SER A 17 10.19 -19.79 11.47
CA SER A 17 9.54 -19.60 12.77
C SER A 17 9.74 -20.78 13.71
N VAL A 18 9.66 -22.01 13.20
CA VAL A 18 9.93 -23.22 14.00
C VAL A 18 11.40 -23.30 14.42
N LEU A 19 12.34 -23.01 13.52
CA LEU A 19 13.78 -22.96 13.85
C LEU A 19 14.08 -21.91 14.93
N LEU A 20 13.47 -20.73 14.82
CA LEU A 20 13.60 -19.68 15.82
C LEU A 20 13.04 -20.13 17.19
N ALA A 21 11.87 -20.75 17.21
CA ALA A 21 11.29 -21.27 18.45
C ALA A 21 12.18 -22.33 19.10
N ILE A 22 12.75 -23.25 18.32
CA ILE A 22 13.71 -24.26 18.80
C ILE A 22 14.94 -23.58 19.42
N MET A 23 15.53 -22.59 18.73
CA MET A 23 16.67 -21.83 19.24
C MET A 23 16.34 -21.15 20.56
N THR A 24 15.20 -20.43 20.64
CA THR A 24 14.79 -19.72 21.85
C THR A 24 14.61 -20.67 23.03
N VAL A 25 13.91 -21.79 22.81
CA VAL A 25 13.69 -22.79 23.87
C VAL A 25 15.01 -23.42 24.30
N LEU A 26 15.86 -23.85 23.37
CA LEU A 26 17.15 -24.47 23.70
C LEU A 26 18.09 -23.50 24.43
N SER A 27 18.19 -22.25 23.98
CA SER A 27 18.99 -21.24 24.67
C SER A 27 18.47 -20.97 26.07
N PHE A 28 17.15 -20.87 26.26
CA PHE A 28 16.55 -20.72 27.59
C PHE A 28 16.84 -21.93 28.48
N THR A 29 16.64 -23.15 27.97
CA THR A 29 16.93 -24.39 28.70
C THR A 29 18.41 -24.48 29.08
N ASN A 30 19.33 -24.11 28.19
CA ASN A 30 20.77 -24.14 28.49
C ASN A 30 21.13 -23.16 29.64
N VAL A 31 20.50 -21.98 29.67
CA VAL A 31 20.66 -21.02 30.79
C VAL A 31 20.15 -21.64 32.09
N VAL A 32 18.93 -22.19 32.11
CA VAL A 32 18.37 -22.83 33.32
C VAL A 32 19.25 -24.00 33.78
N MET A 33 19.67 -24.87 32.88
CA MET A 33 20.52 -26.03 33.19
C MET A 33 21.89 -25.60 33.74
N ARG A 34 22.46 -24.53 33.19
CA ARG A 34 23.74 -23.98 33.65
C ARG A 34 23.66 -23.36 35.04
N TYR A 35 22.63 -22.54 35.31
CA TYR A 35 22.58 -21.77 36.57
C TYR A 35 21.81 -22.46 37.70
N CYS A 36 20.79 -23.25 37.40
CA CYS A 36 19.99 -23.95 38.42
C CYS A 36 20.51 -25.37 38.71
N PHE A 37 21.05 -26.05 37.70
CA PHE A 37 21.48 -27.46 37.80
C PHE A 37 22.99 -27.64 37.66
N ASN A 38 23.74 -26.56 37.49
CA ASN A 38 25.20 -26.54 37.34
C ASN A 38 25.72 -27.49 36.23
N ASN A 39 24.92 -27.71 35.19
CA ASN A 39 25.23 -28.62 34.08
C ASN A 39 24.87 -27.98 32.74
N ALA A 40 25.85 -27.40 32.04
CA ALA A 40 25.63 -26.76 30.75
C ALA A 40 25.50 -27.79 29.62
N LEU A 41 24.52 -27.59 28.73
CA LEU A 41 24.32 -28.44 27.54
C LEU A 41 25.28 -27.99 26.43
N SER A 42 26.49 -28.56 26.39
CA SER A 42 27.55 -28.14 25.45
C SER A 42 27.17 -28.26 23.97
N TRP A 43 26.27 -29.16 23.62
CA TRP A 43 25.77 -29.34 22.25
C TRP A 43 24.68 -28.33 21.85
N SER A 44 24.07 -27.63 22.81
CA SER A 44 22.95 -26.72 22.53
C SER A 44 23.38 -25.50 21.71
N ASP A 45 24.58 -24.97 22.00
CA ASP A 45 25.15 -23.83 21.26
C ASP A 45 25.37 -24.20 19.78
N GLU A 46 25.81 -25.44 19.51
CA GLU A 46 26.00 -25.97 18.16
C GLU A 46 24.67 -26.11 17.40
N VAL A 47 23.61 -26.64 18.05
CA VAL A 47 22.27 -26.70 17.44
C VAL A 47 21.74 -25.30 17.11
N CYS A 48 21.91 -24.34 18.02
CA CYS A 48 21.49 -22.96 17.79
C CYS A 48 22.21 -22.33 16.60
N CYS A 49 23.53 -22.53 16.46
CA CYS A 49 24.28 -22.09 15.28
C CYS A 49 23.75 -22.73 13.99
N TYR A 50 23.39 -24.01 14.02
CA TYR A 50 22.83 -24.68 12.85
C TYR A 50 21.42 -24.20 12.49
N CYS A 51 20.54 -24.00 13.46
CA CYS A 51 19.23 -23.41 13.22
C CYS A 51 19.35 -22.00 12.61
N LEU A 52 20.30 -21.19 13.08
CA LEU A 52 20.57 -19.87 12.51
C LEU A 52 21.06 -19.97 11.07
N ALA A 53 22.03 -20.86 10.79
CA ALA A 53 22.57 -21.06 9.45
C ALA A 53 21.50 -21.56 8.46
N ILE A 54 20.68 -22.53 8.87
CA ILE A 54 19.57 -23.05 8.03
C ILE A 54 18.55 -21.94 7.77
N SER A 55 18.21 -21.14 8.78
CA SER A 55 17.30 -19.99 8.63
C SER A 55 17.85 -18.97 7.63
N ALA A 56 19.16 -18.71 7.65
CA ALA A 56 19.81 -17.84 6.68
C ALA A 56 19.68 -18.38 5.25
N PHE A 57 19.84 -19.68 5.02
CA PHE A 57 19.65 -20.26 3.68
C PHE A 57 18.18 -20.30 3.25
N LEU A 58 17.24 -20.53 4.16
CA LEU A 58 15.79 -20.46 3.89
C LEU A 58 15.32 -19.04 3.55
N SER A 59 16.05 -18.01 4.01
CA SER A 59 15.73 -16.63 3.66
C SER A 59 15.87 -16.33 2.16
N LEU A 60 16.73 -17.06 1.44
CA LEU A 60 16.93 -16.87 0.00
C LEU A 60 15.67 -17.19 -0.84
N PRO A 61 15.08 -18.40 -0.79
CA PRO A 61 13.82 -18.66 -1.47
C PRO A 61 12.67 -17.75 -0.99
N ALA A 62 12.63 -17.43 0.31
CA ALA A 62 11.61 -16.54 0.87
C ALA A 62 11.69 -15.11 0.29
N THR A 63 12.89 -14.54 0.19
CA THR A 63 13.12 -13.18 -0.33
C THR A 63 12.92 -13.09 -1.85
N ILE A 64 13.25 -14.14 -2.59
CA ILE A 64 12.92 -14.23 -4.02
C ILE A 64 11.40 -14.20 -4.22
N ARG A 65 10.67 -15.07 -3.49
CA ARG A 65 9.20 -15.13 -3.58
C ARG A 65 8.54 -13.81 -3.21
N ASN A 66 8.94 -13.22 -2.08
CA ASN A 66 8.36 -11.98 -1.56
C ASN A 66 8.91 -10.73 -2.27
N ARG A 67 9.77 -10.90 -3.29
CA ARG A 67 10.41 -9.81 -4.04
C ARG A 67 11.18 -8.81 -3.17
N SER A 68 11.62 -9.24 -1.98
CA SER A 68 12.30 -8.42 -0.98
C SER A 68 13.83 -8.50 -1.06
N MET A 69 14.37 -9.06 -2.15
CA MET A 69 15.80 -8.96 -2.44
C MET A 69 16.21 -7.49 -2.54
N ILE A 70 17.31 -7.15 -1.88
CA ILE A 70 17.89 -5.80 -1.94
C ILE A 70 18.28 -5.53 -3.39
N ARG A 71 17.74 -4.45 -3.96
CA ARG A 71 18.02 -3.98 -5.31
C ARG A 71 18.72 -2.64 -5.25
N VAL A 72 19.72 -2.45 -6.10
CA VAL A 72 20.27 -1.12 -6.40
C VAL A 72 19.49 -0.60 -7.59
N ASP A 73 18.52 0.25 -7.33
CA ASP A 73 17.52 0.73 -8.27
C ASP A 73 17.92 2.03 -8.98
N THR A 74 19.01 2.68 -8.55
CA THR A 74 19.45 4.01 -9.02
C THR A 74 19.55 4.12 -10.54
N PHE A 75 20.07 3.09 -11.23
CA PHE A 75 20.17 3.10 -12.69
C PHE A 75 18.88 2.68 -13.37
N THR A 76 18.08 1.81 -12.74
CA THR A 76 16.84 1.31 -13.31
C THR A 76 15.73 2.35 -13.27
N THR A 77 15.65 3.16 -12.22
CA THR A 77 14.64 4.22 -12.08
C THR A 77 14.82 5.37 -13.08
N MET A 78 16.01 5.49 -13.69
CA MET A 78 16.26 6.46 -14.77
C MET A 78 15.74 6.00 -16.14
N LEU A 79 15.28 4.75 -16.28
CA LEU A 79 14.84 4.16 -17.54
C LEU A 79 13.32 4.14 -17.65
N SER A 80 12.81 4.02 -18.88
CA SER A 80 11.36 3.94 -19.15
C SER A 80 10.73 2.66 -18.59
N LYS A 81 9.43 2.72 -18.22
CA LYS A 81 8.66 1.61 -17.62
C LYS A 81 8.79 0.26 -18.36
N PRO A 82 8.75 0.20 -19.72
CA PRO A 82 8.93 -1.07 -20.42
C PRO A 82 10.34 -1.65 -20.25
N VAL A 83 11.35 -0.79 -20.23
CA VAL A 83 12.75 -1.18 -20.06
C VAL A 83 13.00 -1.65 -18.63
N GLN A 84 12.44 -0.97 -17.63
CA GLN A 84 12.50 -1.42 -16.23
C GLN A 84 11.90 -2.82 -16.05
N LYS A 85 10.77 -3.10 -16.70
CA LYS A 85 10.14 -4.42 -16.67
C LYS A 85 11.04 -5.48 -17.31
N ILE A 86 11.62 -5.20 -18.48
CA ILE A 86 12.57 -6.09 -19.14
C ILE A 86 13.79 -6.35 -18.23
N ILE A 87 14.36 -5.30 -17.65
CA ILE A 87 15.49 -5.41 -16.73
C ILE A 87 15.12 -6.24 -15.50
N THR A 88 13.93 -6.05 -14.93
CA THR A 88 13.47 -6.82 -13.77
C THR A 88 13.37 -8.30 -14.10
N ILE A 89 12.81 -8.65 -15.25
CA ILE A 89 12.74 -10.03 -15.74
C ILE A 89 14.15 -10.57 -15.96
N VAL A 90 15.02 -9.83 -16.65
CA VAL A 90 16.42 -10.23 -16.91
C VAL A 90 17.19 -10.44 -15.60
N CYS A 91 17.09 -9.52 -14.65
CA CYS A 91 17.71 -9.65 -13.34
C CYS A 91 17.18 -10.87 -12.59
N THR A 92 15.87 -11.13 -12.65
CA THR A 92 15.28 -12.33 -12.01
C THR A 92 15.77 -13.61 -12.66
N VAL A 93 15.92 -13.62 -14.00
CA VAL A 93 16.51 -14.75 -14.74
C VAL A 93 17.98 -14.93 -14.39
N ILE A 94 18.77 -13.85 -14.28
CA ILE A 94 20.18 -13.92 -13.87
C ILE A 94 20.30 -14.46 -12.44
N VAL A 95 19.47 -14.00 -11.52
CA VAL A 95 19.42 -14.53 -10.15
C VAL A 95 19.06 -16.02 -10.19
N GLY A 96 18.07 -16.42 -10.98
CA GLY A 96 17.72 -17.83 -11.21
C GLY A 96 18.89 -18.66 -11.76
N ALA A 97 19.64 -18.12 -12.74
CA ALA A 97 20.82 -18.79 -13.28
C ALA A 97 21.94 -18.91 -12.24
N PHE A 98 22.16 -17.87 -11.43
CA PHE A 98 23.13 -17.88 -10.34
C PHE A 98 22.74 -18.89 -9.25
N THR A 99 21.47 -18.99 -8.87
CA THR A 99 21.03 -20.00 -7.89
C THR A 99 21.19 -21.43 -8.43
N VAL A 100 21.04 -21.67 -9.74
CA VAL A 100 21.40 -22.97 -10.36
C VAL A 100 22.89 -23.28 -10.20
N LEU A 101 23.78 -22.29 -10.34
CA LEU A 101 25.21 -22.48 -10.09
C LEU A 101 25.48 -22.83 -8.62
N LEU A 102 24.77 -22.20 -7.68
CA LEU A 102 24.85 -22.53 -6.25
C LEU A 102 24.39 -23.96 -5.95
N VAL A 103 23.35 -24.46 -6.62
CA VAL A 103 22.92 -25.86 -6.51
C VAL A 103 24.07 -26.80 -6.89
N LYS A 104 24.74 -26.54 -8.02
CA LYS A 104 25.91 -27.33 -8.44
C LYS A 104 27.03 -27.30 -7.38
N GLY A 105 27.39 -26.10 -6.90
CA GLY A 105 28.41 -25.95 -5.86
C GLY A 105 28.03 -26.65 -4.54
N GLY A 106 26.74 -26.69 -4.22
CA GLY A 106 26.20 -27.47 -3.10
C GLY A 106 26.45 -28.97 -3.23
N PHE A 107 26.16 -29.55 -4.41
CA PHE A 107 26.47 -30.95 -4.70
C PHE A 107 27.98 -31.24 -4.65
N ASP A 108 28.82 -30.34 -5.15
CA ASP A 108 30.27 -30.49 -5.09
C ASP A 108 30.78 -30.50 -3.63
N LEU A 109 30.27 -29.60 -2.77
CA LEU A 109 30.59 -29.56 -1.34
C LEU A 109 30.14 -30.83 -0.60
N ILE A 110 28.95 -31.34 -0.90
CA ILE A 110 28.46 -32.62 -0.35
C ILE A 110 29.41 -33.75 -0.75
N ALA A 111 29.80 -33.83 -2.03
CA ALA A 111 30.67 -34.89 -2.52
C ALA A 111 32.07 -34.86 -1.87
N VAL A 112 32.65 -33.67 -1.67
CA VAL A 112 33.94 -33.51 -0.99
C VAL A 112 33.84 -33.91 0.47
N THR A 113 32.82 -33.41 1.19
CA THR A 113 32.69 -33.64 2.64
C THR A 113 32.25 -35.06 3.00
N ALA A 114 31.48 -35.71 2.13
CA ALA A 114 31.16 -37.13 2.27
C ALA A 114 32.41 -38.01 2.14
N LYS A 115 33.35 -37.65 1.25
CA LYS A 115 34.62 -38.37 1.07
C LYS A 115 35.58 -38.19 2.23
N THR A 116 35.63 -36.99 2.83
CA THR A 116 36.52 -36.71 3.97
C THR A 116 35.97 -37.23 5.30
N GLY A 117 34.70 -37.62 5.36
CA GLY A 117 34.07 -38.15 6.58
C GLY A 117 33.97 -37.11 7.70
N GLN A 118 34.00 -35.82 7.37
CA GLN A 118 34.03 -34.73 8.34
C GLN A 118 32.78 -34.72 9.22
N ARG A 119 32.98 -34.58 10.53
CA ARG A 119 31.91 -34.54 11.55
C ARG A 119 31.93 -33.25 12.35
N SER A 120 30.77 -32.90 12.87
CA SER A 120 30.59 -31.71 13.68
C SER A 120 31.18 -31.87 15.10
N PRO A 121 31.69 -30.80 15.73
CA PRO A 121 32.51 -30.94 16.95
C PRO A 121 31.81 -31.56 18.17
N ALA A 122 30.58 -31.14 18.52
CA ALA A 122 29.91 -31.64 19.73
C ALA A 122 28.89 -32.75 19.40
N LEU A 123 28.06 -32.57 18.36
CA LEU A 123 27.04 -33.54 17.97
C LEU A 123 27.55 -34.70 17.13
N GLN A 124 28.78 -34.61 16.58
CA GLN A 124 29.37 -35.64 15.72
C GLN A 124 28.51 -35.99 14.50
N ILE A 125 27.69 -35.05 14.03
CA ILE A 125 26.84 -35.21 12.85
C ILE A 125 27.71 -35.04 11.60
N PRO A 126 27.53 -35.88 10.56
CA PRO A 126 28.22 -35.69 9.27
C PRO A 126 27.92 -34.31 8.69
N VAL A 127 28.97 -33.53 8.39
CA VAL A 127 28.81 -32.16 7.88
C VAL A 127 28.08 -32.15 6.52
N ALA A 128 28.21 -33.23 5.74
CA ALA A 128 27.49 -33.42 4.48
C ALA A 128 25.97 -33.25 4.61
N ASN A 129 25.37 -33.60 5.77
CA ASN A 129 23.93 -33.44 5.99
C ASN A 129 23.52 -31.96 6.01
N PHE A 130 24.35 -31.07 6.53
CA PHE A 130 24.07 -29.63 6.52
C PHE A 130 24.17 -29.06 5.10
N TYR A 131 25.14 -29.53 4.31
CA TYR A 131 25.24 -29.13 2.91
C TYR A 131 24.09 -29.65 2.05
N TRP A 132 23.49 -30.79 2.40
CA TRP A 132 22.22 -31.23 1.81
C TRP A 132 21.09 -30.24 2.08
N ILE A 133 20.90 -29.80 3.33
CA ILE A 133 19.87 -28.82 3.67
C ILE A 133 20.09 -27.50 2.92
N MET A 134 21.34 -27.01 2.88
CA MET A 134 21.73 -25.84 2.10
C MET A 134 21.39 -25.99 0.61
N THR A 135 21.73 -27.13 0.01
CA THR A 135 21.49 -27.42 -1.41
C THR A 135 19.99 -27.48 -1.71
N ILE A 136 19.17 -28.06 -0.82
CA ILE A 136 17.71 -28.07 -0.93
C ILE A 136 17.16 -26.63 -0.91
N CYS A 137 17.68 -25.75 -0.07
CA CYS A 137 17.27 -24.35 -0.05
C CYS A 137 17.60 -23.64 -1.39
N PHE A 138 18.73 -23.96 -2.01
CA PHE A 138 19.06 -23.44 -3.35
C PHE A 138 18.15 -23.99 -4.44
N VAL A 139 17.79 -25.27 -4.40
CA VAL A 139 16.81 -25.86 -5.32
C VAL A 139 15.45 -25.17 -5.16
N LEU A 140 15.01 -24.94 -3.93
CA LEU A 140 13.78 -24.20 -3.65
C LEU A 140 13.86 -22.76 -4.19
N ALA A 141 15.00 -22.09 -4.05
CA ALA A 141 15.22 -20.75 -4.60
C ALA A 141 15.09 -20.71 -6.13
N VAL A 142 15.57 -21.74 -6.83
CA VAL A 142 15.36 -21.88 -8.29
C VAL A 142 13.87 -22.00 -8.62
N LEU A 143 13.14 -22.86 -7.88
CA LEU A 143 11.69 -23.01 -8.07
C LEU A 143 10.93 -21.70 -7.84
N ARG A 144 11.30 -20.93 -6.81
CA ARG A 144 10.72 -19.60 -6.54
C ARG A 144 11.04 -18.59 -7.63
N ALA A 145 12.26 -18.58 -8.16
CA ALA A 145 12.63 -17.68 -9.25
C ALA A 145 11.79 -17.94 -10.50
N VAL A 146 11.58 -19.22 -10.86
CA VAL A 146 10.71 -19.61 -11.98
C VAL A 146 9.26 -19.18 -11.71
N GLN A 147 8.74 -19.40 -10.49
CA GLN A 147 7.39 -19.01 -10.10
C GLN A 147 7.17 -17.49 -10.24
N VAL A 148 8.13 -16.66 -9.82
CA VAL A 148 8.05 -15.19 -9.94
C VAL A 148 8.04 -14.74 -11.40
N VAL A 149 8.93 -15.29 -12.23
CA VAL A 149 8.97 -14.97 -13.67
C VAL A 149 7.67 -15.39 -14.35
N PHE A 150 7.13 -16.56 -14.01
CA PHE A 150 5.85 -17.01 -14.55
C PHE A 150 4.72 -16.04 -14.20
N LEU A 151 4.59 -15.64 -12.94
CA LEU A 151 3.59 -14.67 -12.49
C LEU A 151 3.74 -13.31 -13.19
N ASP A 152 4.97 -12.82 -13.42
CA ASP A 152 5.22 -11.57 -14.14
C ASP A 152 4.73 -11.57 -15.59
N VAL A 153 4.69 -12.77 -16.19
CA VAL A 153 4.22 -12.99 -17.56
C VAL A 153 2.72 -13.26 -17.60
N THR A 154 2.18 -14.04 -16.65
CA THR A 154 0.79 -14.53 -16.67
C THR A 154 -0.19 -13.71 -15.83
N GLY A 155 0.25 -12.83 -14.94
CA GLY A 155 -0.59 -11.98 -14.08
C GLY A 155 -1.30 -10.84 -14.83
N LYS A 156 -1.65 -11.06 -16.09
CA LYS A 156 -2.28 -10.10 -16.99
C LYS A 156 -3.68 -10.57 -17.38
N LEU A 157 -4.55 -9.61 -17.67
CA LEU A 157 -5.83 -9.91 -18.29
C LEU A 157 -5.61 -10.50 -19.69
N ALA A 158 -6.37 -11.53 -20.01
CA ALA A 158 -6.38 -12.19 -21.31
C ALA A 158 -7.82 -12.28 -21.79
N ALA A 159 -8.02 -12.17 -23.11
CA ALA A 159 -9.34 -12.39 -23.68
C ALA A 159 -9.80 -13.84 -23.44
N PRO A 160 -11.09 -14.06 -23.13
CA PRO A 160 -11.62 -15.41 -23.03
C PRO A 160 -11.55 -16.11 -24.40
N SER A 161 -11.16 -17.38 -24.39
CA SER A 161 -11.13 -18.27 -25.55
C SER A 161 -11.72 -19.64 -25.18
N GLU A 162 -12.52 -20.21 -26.07
CA GLU A 162 -13.09 -21.56 -25.90
C GLU A 162 -12.00 -22.65 -25.86
N ASN A 163 -10.83 -22.36 -26.43
CA ASN A 163 -9.70 -23.29 -26.47
C ASN A 163 -8.82 -23.24 -25.21
N HIS A 164 -9.06 -22.28 -24.28
CA HIS A 164 -8.31 -22.20 -23.03
C HIS A 164 -8.94 -23.09 -21.95
N GLN A 165 -8.10 -23.88 -21.29
CA GLN A 165 -8.48 -24.53 -20.04
C GLN A 165 -8.29 -23.55 -18.88
N TYR A 166 -9.39 -23.19 -18.22
CA TYR A 166 -9.36 -22.29 -17.07
C TYR A 166 -9.13 -23.09 -15.78
N ARG A 167 -8.22 -22.58 -14.94
CA ARG A 167 -7.95 -23.17 -13.61
C ARG A 167 -9.18 -23.10 -12.69
N GLN A 168 -9.93 -22.02 -12.81
CA GLN A 168 -11.14 -21.75 -12.04
C GLN A 168 -12.04 -20.87 -12.89
N VAL A 169 -13.34 -21.16 -12.86
CA VAL A 169 -14.39 -20.30 -13.41
C VAL A 169 -15.16 -19.77 -12.22
N ILE A 170 -15.35 -18.45 -12.18
CA ILE A 170 -16.06 -17.76 -11.10
C ILE A 170 -17.33 -17.21 -11.72
N ASP A 171 -18.47 -17.64 -11.18
CA ASP A 171 -19.75 -17.05 -11.54
C ASP A 171 -19.89 -15.69 -10.85
N ALA A 172 -19.91 -14.64 -11.66
CA ALA A 172 -20.07 -13.25 -11.23
C ALA A 172 -21.42 -12.68 -11.69
N GLU A 173 -22.40 -13.52 -12.02
CA GLU A 173 -23.75 -13.07 -12.38
C GLU A 173 -24.35 -12.18 -11.28
N GLY A 174 -24.95 -11.06 -11.69
CA GLY A 174 -25.50 -10.06 -10.78
C GLY A 174 -24.45 -9.28 -9.96
N CYS A 175 -23.16 -9.40 -10.30
CA CYS A 175 -22.08 -8.60 -9.71
C CYS A 175 -21.51 -7.60 -10.72
N ILE A 176 -20.88 -6.56 -10.19
CA ILE A 176 -20.05 -5.62 -10.94
C ILE A 176 -18.63 -6.19 -10.96
N VAL A 177 -18.04 -6.29 -12.14
CA VAL A 177 -16.63 -6.66 -12.32
C VAL A 177 -15.90 -5.44 -12.86
N THR A 178 -14.93 -4.93 -12.10
CA THR A 178 -14.17 -3.73 -12.48
C THR A 178 -12.69 -3.89 -12.11
N SER A 179 -11.86 -2.97 -12.58
CA SER A 179 -10.47 -2.87 -12.13
C SER A 179 -10.40 -2.70 -10.62
N GLY A 180 -9.31 -3.15 -9.99
CA GLY A 180 -9.15 -2.98 -8.55
C GLY A 180 -9.29 -1.52 -8.11
N LEU A 181 -9.96 -1.29 -6.97
CA LEU A 181 -10.16 0.05 -6.45
C LEU A 181 -8.84 0.69 -6.06
N ILE A 182 -8.78 2.01 -6.20
CA ILE A 182 -7.65 2.86 -5.82
C ILE A 182 -8.11 3.80 -4.72
N ASP A 183 -7.61 3.59 -3.51
CA ASP A 183 -7.85 4.54 -2.41
C ASP A 183 -6.78 5.61 -2.44
N TYR A 184 -7.15 6.81 -2.88
CA TYR A 184 -6.23 7.91 -3.16
C TYR A 184 -5.74 8.64 -1.88
N HIS A 185 -6.25 8.27 -0.70
CA HIS A 185 -5.81 8.86 0.56
C HIS A 185 -6.01 7.87 1.70
N VAL A 186 -4.90 7.39 2.28
CA VAL A 186 -4.91 6.51 3.46
C VAL A 186 -3.73 6.82 4.39
N HIS A 187 -3.73 6.27 5.60
CA HIS A 187 -2.59 6.30 6.53
C HIS A 187 -2.22 4.88 6.96
N TYR A 188 -1.39 4.21 6.16
CA TYR A 188 -1.06 2.77 6.33
C TYR A 188 0.34 2.52 6.89
N MET A 189 1.00 3.53 7.45
CA MET A 189 2.36 3.40 7.99
C MET A 189 2.34 2.91 9.44
N ARG A 190 1.76 1.73 9.68
CA ARG A 190 1.63 1.13 11.02
C ARG A 190 2.99 1.05 11.72
N GLY A 191 3.06 1.62 12.93
CA GLY A 191 4.27 1.64 13.75
C GLY A 191 5.24 2.79 13.43
N ALA A 192 5.06 3.50 12.30
CA ALA A 192 5.81 4.71 11.99
C ALA A 192 5.04 5.99 12.37
N SER A 193 3.69 5.95 12.32
CA SER A 193 2.80 7.02 12.81
C SER A 193 1.69 6.48 13.70
N GLU A 194 1.15 7.32 14.59
CA GLU A 194 -0.01 6.99 15.45
C GLU A 194 -1.26 6.59 14.64
N GLY A 195 -1.45 7.21 13.46
CA GLY A 195 -2.56 6.93 12.55
C GLY A 195 -2.41 5.64 11.73
N GLY A 196 -1.24 4.99 11.75
CA GLY A 196 -0.90 3.93 10.81
C GLY A 196 -1.70 2.62 10.99
N VAL A 197 -2.23 2.09 9.89
CA VAL A 197 -2.93 0.78 9.83
C VAL A 197 -2.18 -0.20 8.93
N GLN A 198 -2.41 -1.51 9.08
CA GLN A 198 -1.75 -2.51 8.24
C GLN A 198 -2.37 -2.58 6.84
N ALA A 199 -1.59 -2.21 5.83
CA ALA A 199 -2.04 -2.01 4.45
C ALA A 199 -2.83 -3.19 3.85
N ASP A 200 -2.21 -4.36 3.76
CA ASP A 200 -2.81 -5.53 3.10
C ASP A 200 -4.12 -6.00 3.76
N VAL A 201 -4.20 -5.92 5.08
CA VAL A 201 -5.36 -6.40 5.87
C VAL A 201 -6.59 -5.55 5.59
N VAL A 202 -6.40 -4.24 5.40
CA VAL A 202 -7.50 -3.30 5.20
C VAL A 202 -7.90 -3.19 3.73
N SER A 203 -6.91 -3.29 2.84
CA SER A 203 -7.10 -3.02 1.41
C SER A 203 -7.93 -4.11 0.73
N PHE A 204 -7.48 -5.37 0.82
CA PHE A 204 -8.01 -6.42 -0.05
C PHE A 204 -9.45 -6.80 0.24
N CYS A 205 -9.85 -6.81 1.52
CA CYS A 205 -11.26 -7.02 1.91
C CYS A 205 -12.18 -5.85 1.54
N SER A 206 -11.60 -4.70 1.21
CA SER A 206 -12.31 -3.51 0.72
C SER A 206 -12.28 -3.39 -0.81
N GLY A 207 -11.77 -4.39 -1.55
CA GLY A 207 -11.66 -4.32 -3.00
C GLY A 207 -10.50 -3.45 -3.52
N ILE A 208 -9.64 -2.98 -2.62
CA ILE A 208 -8.56 -2.03 -2.93
C ILE A 208 -7.30 -2.79 -3.33
N THR A 209 -6.74 -2.43 -4.48
CA THR A 209 -5.49 -3.02 -5.02
C THR A 209 -4.33 -2.03 -5.08
N THR A 210 -4.64 -0.73 -5.01
CA THR A 210 -3.67 0.35 -4.96
C THR A 210 -4.08 1.37 -3.91
N VAL A 211 -3.12 1.87 -3.17
CA VAL A 211 -3.32 2.92 -2.18
C VAL A 211 -2.31 4.04 -2.36
N VAL A 212 -2.71 5.23 -1.94
CA VAL A 212 -1.85 6.40 -1.87
C VAL A 212 -1.85 6.91 -0.43
N ASP A 213 -0.70 6.86 0.24
CA ASP A 213 -0.57 7.41 1.57
C ASP A 213 -0.68 8.95 1.55
N GLY A 214 -1.49 9.47 2.47
CA GLY A 214 -1.90 10.88 2.61
C GLY A 214 -0.83 11.83 3.14
N GLY A 215 0.46 11.55 2.90
CA GLY A 215 1.56 12.38 3.40
C GLY A 215 1.93 12.08 4.84
N THR A 216 1.86 10.82 5.27
CA THR A 216 2.34 10.41 6.58
C THR A 216 3.85 10.62 6.70
N ALA A 217 4.60 10.40 5.62
CA ALA A 217 6.05 10.55 5.60
C ALA A 217 6.49 11.90 5.02
N GLY A 218 7.37 12.61 5.73
CA GLY A 218 8.22 13.66 5.17
C GLY A 218 9.61 13.13 4.76
N THR A 219 10.48 14.02 4.29
CA THR A 219 11.86 13.66 3.87
C THR A 219 12.71 13.03 4.97
N GLY A 220 12.37 13.25 6.25
CA GLY A 220 13.08 12.72 7.41
C GLY A 220 12.90 11.21 7.63
N MET A 221 11.78 10.64 7.17
CA MET A 221 11.41 9.24 7.46
C MET A 221 11.06 8.41 6.23
N TYR A 222 10.84 9.05 5.07
CA TYR A 222 10.34 8.38 3.87
C TYR A 222 11.16 7.14 3.45
N GLU A 223 12.49 7.21 3.42
CA GLU A 223 13.31 6.06 3.00
C GLU A 223 13.23 4.87 3.97
N HIS A 224 13.07 5.15 5.28
CA HIS A 224 12.88 4.10 6.27
C HIS A 224 11.55 3.38 5.99
N ILE A 225 10.47 4.15 5.89
CA ILE A 225 9.12 3.64 5.61
C ILE A 225 9.06 2.90 4.27
N TYR A 226 9.74 3.42 3.25
CA TYR A 226 9.80 2.78 1.95
C TYR A 226 10.38 1.35 2.06
N ARG A 227 11.46 1.18 2.83
CA ARG A 227 12.13 -0.11 3.01
C ARG A 227 11.40 -1.06 3.96
N THR A 228 10.69 -0.54 4.95
CA THR A 228 10.07 -1.36 6.00
C THR A 228 8.60 -1.67 5.75
N ILE A 229 7.85 -0.76 5.11
CA ILE A 229 6.40 -0.88 4.92
C ILE A 229 6.05 -1.04 3.44
N VAL A 230 6.45 -0.07 2.60
CA VAL A 230 6.09 -0.04 1.18
C VAL A 230 6.61 -1.30 0.46
N ALA A 231 7.89 -1.62 0.63
CA ALA A 231 8.53 -2.78 0.00
C ALA A 231 8.01 -4.15 0.49
N ASN A 232 7.29 -4.19 1.63
CA ASN A 232 6.75 -5.41 2.22
C ASN A 232 5.23 -5.55 2.06
N SER A 233 4.58 -4.61 1.37
CA SER A 233 3.13 -4.65 1.11
C SER A 233 2.83 -5.39 -0.19
N GLN A 234 1.80 -6.25 -0.18
CA GLN A 234 1.27 -6.85 -1.41
C GLN A 234 0.38 -5.86 -2.17
N VAL A 235 -0.35 -4.99 -1.45
CA VAL A 235 -1.09 -3.90 -2.10
C VAL A 235 -0.10 -2.95 -2.76
N ARG A 236 -0.44 -2.41 -3.94
CA ARG A 236 0.41 -1.40 -4.57
C ARG A 236 0.36 -0.13 -3.72
N PHE A 237 1.45 0.15 -3.02
CA PHE A 237 1.53 1.23 -2.05
C PHE A 237 2.30 2.40 -2.63
N LEU A 238 1.62 3.51 -2.91
CA LEU A 238 2.17 4.77 -3.39
C LEU A 238 2.09 5.82 -2.27
N ASN A 239 2.81 6.94 -2.43
CA ASN A 239 2.90 7.95 -1.38
C ASN A 239 2.76 9.36 -1.93
N LEU A 240 2.03 10.19 -1.21
CA LEU A 240 2.26 11.63 -1.22
C LEU A 240 3.40 11.91 -0.23
N LEU A 241 4.39 12.72 -0.60
CA LEU A 241 5.44 13.14 0.32
C LEU A 241 4.97 14.39 1.07
N LEU A 242 5.06 14.43 2.40
CA LEU A 242 4.72 15.64 3.15
C LEU A 242 5.79 16.72 2.95
N ALA A 243 5.36 17.95 2.67
CA ALA A 243 6.24 19.13 2.57
C ALA A 243 6.97 19.42 3.89
N ALA A 244 6.31 19.15 5.02
CA ALA A 244 6.96 19.15 6.32
C ALA A 244 7.87 17.91 6.46
N SER A 245 9.18 18.18 6.54
CA SER A 245 10.24 17.16 6.56
C SER A 245 10.06 16.09 7.65
N GLY A 246 9.43 16.44 8.78
CA GLY A 246 9.20 15.55 9.91
C GLY A 246 8.09 14.50 9.72
N GLY A 247 7.21 14.62 8.72
CA GLY A 247 6.04 13.75 8.58
C GLY A 247 4.99 13.91 9.69
N GLN A 248 3.95 13.06 9.65
CA GLN A 248 2.86 13.00 10.63
C GLN A 248 3.16 11.91 11.68
N SER A 249 4.21 12.11 12.48
CA SER A 249 4.63 11.08 13.45
C SER A 249 3.65 10.89 14.60
N ASN A 250 3.16 11.97 15.20
CA ASN A 250 2.24 11.97 16.33
C ASN A 250 1.35 13.23 16.33
N ASN A 251 0.17 13.13 16.95
CA ASN A 251 -0.80 14.24 16.97
C ASN A 251 -0.50 15.32 18.01
N GLN A 252 0.34 15.05 19.02
CA GLN A 252 0.70 16.00 20.08
C GLN A 252 1.79 16.99 19.64
N TYR A 253 2.54 16.64 18.60
CA TYR A 253 3.59 17.42 17.99
C TYR A 253 3.33 17.43 16.48
N PRO A 254 2.38 18.26 16.02
CA PRO A 254 2.01 18.32 14.62
C PRO A 254 3.20 18.74 13.76
N GLU A 255 3.11 18.40 12.48
CA GLU A 255 4.12 18.74 11.50
C GLU A 255 4.37 20.26 11.42
N ASN A 256 5.61 20.64 11.11
CA ASN A 256 5.98 22.05 10.96
C ASN A 256 5.98 22.45 9.48
N LEU A 257 5.04 23.32 9.12
CA LEU A 257 4.83 23.83 7.77
C LEU A 257 5.45 25.21 7.53
N ASP A 258 6.42 25.62 8.35
CA ASP A 258 7.25 26.81 8.08
C ASP A 258 8.01 26.63 6.76
N PRO A 259 7.81 27.54 5.77
CA PRO A 259 8.55 27.55 4.51
C PRO A 259 10.07 27.40 4.65
N ALA A 260 10.66 27.92 5.72
CA ALA A 260 12.10 27.88 5.97
C ALA A 260 12.62 26.49 6.37
N LEU A 261 11.73 25.60 6.85
CA LEU A 261 12.08 24.25 7.31
C LEU A 261 11.73 23.15 6.28
N MET A 262 11.07 23.52 5.18
CA MET A 262 10.81 22.63 4.05
C MET A 262 12.12 22.33 3.30
N ASP A 263 12.53 21.07 3.28
CA ASP A 263 13.77 20.65 2.63
C ASP A 263 13.59 20.51 1.10
N GLU A 264 13.49 21.66 0.40
CA GLU A 264 13.29 21.71 -1.05
C GLU A 264 14.26 20.79 -1.80
N LYS A 265 15.55 20.82 -1.44
CA LYS A 265 16.59 20.06 -2.12
C LYS A 265 16.30 18.57 -2.03
N LYS A 266 16.02 18.07 -0.83
CA LYS A 266 15.76 16.65 -0.59
C LYS A 266 14.41 16.22 -1.14
N ILE A 267 13.39 17.08 -1.08
CA ILE A 267 12.09 16.82 -1.73
C ILE A 267 12.29 16.59 -3.23
N VAL A 268 12.94 17.54 -3.92
CA VAL A 268 13.20 17.44 -5.37
C VAL A 268 14.06 16.22 -5.71
N GLU A 269 15.07 15.91 -4.88
CA GLU A 269 15.87 14.70 -5.04
C GLU A 269 15.03 13.43 -4.89
N PHE A 270 14.13 13.37 -3.91
CA PHE A 270 13.28 12.20 -3.67
C PHE A 270 12.32 11.94 -4.82
N PHE A 271 11.71 12.97 -5.41
CA PHE A 271 10.87 12.79 -6.60
C PHE A 271 11.66 12.26 -7.81
N LYS A 272 12.96 12.60 -7.93
CA LYS A 272 13.84 12.02 -8.96
C LYS A 272 14.25 10.58 -8.63
N LYS A 273 14.45 10.28 -7.35
CA LYS A 273 14.92 8.97 -6.88
C LYS A 273 13.81 7.91 -6.84
N TYR A 274 12.59 8.33 -6.52
CA TYR A 274 11.42 7.46 -6.34
C TYR A 274 10.24 7.84 -7.27
N PRO A 275 10.47 8.01 -8.58
CA PRO A 275 9.44 8.51 -9.52
C PRO A 275 8.28 7.53 -9.68
N ASP A 276 8.48 6.26 -9.32
CA ASP A 276 7.47 5.21 -9.43
C ASP A 276 6.59 5.08 -8.18
N ASN A 277 6.93 5.79 -7.10
CA ASN A 277 6.26 5.68 -5.81
C ASN A 277 5.72 7.01 -5.28
N LEU A 278 6.44 8.11 -5.48
CA LEU A 278 6.01 9.44 -5.09
C LEU A 278 5.11 10.05 -6.15
N VAL A 279 3.83 10.23 -5.82
CA VAL A 279 2.79 10.66 -6.77
C VAL A 279 2.24 12.06 -6.50
N GLY A 280 2.80 12.77 -5.52
CA GLY A 280 2.40 14.15 -5.21
C GLY A 280 3.05 14.65 -3.94
N LEU A 281 3.07 15.98 -3.78
CA LEU A 281 3.51 16.64 -2.56
C LEU A 281 2.28 16.99 -1.71
N LYS A 282 2.26 16.56 -0.44
CA LYS A 282 1.17 16.83 0.50
C LYS A 282 1.50 18.06 1.34
N THR A 283 0.48 18.86 1.62
CA THR A 283 0.47 19.80 2.76
C THR A 283 -0.86 19.70 3.52
N ARG A 284 -0.85 20.06 4.81
CA ARG A 284 -2.01 19.97 5.71
C ARG A 284 -2.30 21.31 6.37
N ILE A 285 -3.34 21.98 5.88
CA ILE A 285 -3.74 23.30 6.34
C ILE A 285 -4.96 23.14 7.24
N SER A 286 -4.73 23.26 8.55
CA SER A 286 -5.75 23.14 9.61
C SER A 286 -5.34 24.02 10.78
N HIS A 287 -6.31 24.55 11.52
CA HIS A 287 -6.09 25.08 12.86
C HIS A 287 -5.31 24.07 13.71
N GLY A 288 -4.36 24.58 14.50
CA GLY A 288 -3.45 23.77 15.33
C GLY A 288 -2.20 23.26 14.61
N ILE A 289 -2.13 23.34 13.27
CA ILE A 289 -0.93 22.99 12.49
C ILE A 289 -0.22 24.25 11.98
N ILE A 290 -0.98 25.21 11.46
CA ILE A 290 -0.44 26.45 10.91
C ILE A 290 -1.37 27.64 11.19
N GLU A 291 -0.78 28.79 11.50
CA GLU A 291 -1.50 30.05 11.75
C GLU A 291 -1.92 30.73 10.45
N ALA A 292 -3.07 31.42 10.47
CA ALA A 292 -3.71 32.02 9.29
C ALA A 292 -2.79 32.94 8.48
N ASP A 293 -1.97 33.75 9.14
CA ASP A 293 -1.04 34.70 8.52
C ASP A 293 0.12 34.02 7.76
N LYS A 294 0.38 32.73 8.04
CA LYS A 294 1.45 31.94 7.43
C LYS A 294 0.95 30.99 6.33
N VAL A 295 -0.36 30.77 6.23
CA VAL A 295 -0.93 29.78 5.30
C VAL A 295 -0.53 30.09 3.85
N GLU A 296 -0.71 31.33 3.40
CA GLU A 296 -0.41 31.70 2.01
C GLU A 296 1.06 31.42 1.66
N ALA A 297 1.98 31.85 2.52
CA ALA A 297 3.41 31.65 2.32
C ALA A 297 3.76 30.14 2.27
N SER A 298 3.16 29.33 3.15
CA SER A 298 3.38 27.88 3.21
C SER A 298 2.83 27.14 1.99
N VAL A 299 1.61 27.46 1.58
CA VAL A 299 0.98 26.83 0.40
C VAL A 299 1.71 27.22 -0.87
N ARG A 300 2.02 28.51 -1.08
CA ARG A 300 2.79 28.97 -2.24
C ARG A 300 4.16 28.33 -2.29
N ARG A 301 4.85 28.24 -1.15
CA ARG A 301 6.14 27.55 -1.07
C ARG A 301 6.03 26.08 -1.46
N THR A 302 4.99 25.39 -0.99
CA THR A 302 4.72 23.99 -1.35
C THR A 302 4.51 23.85 -2.87
N VAL A 303 3.74 24.76 -3.47
CA VAL A 303 3.48 24.82 -4.91
C VAL A 303 4.77 25.04 -5.71
N GLU A 304 5.63 25.98 -5.30
CA GLU A 304 6.93 26.23 -5.93
C GLU A 304 7.85 24.99 -5.89
N ILE A 305 7.90 24.31 -4.74
CA ILE A 305 8.71 23.09 -4.58
C ILE A 305 8.15 21.97 -5.46
N ALA A 306 6.82 21.82 -5.52
CA ALA A 306 6.17 20.82 -6.36
C ALA A 306 6.43 21.08 -7.85
N GLU A 307 6.45 22.34 -8.29
CA GLU A 307 6.82 22.72 -9.66
C GLU A 307 8.25 22.28 -10.01
N LYS A 308 9.22 22.58 -9.13
CA LYS A 308 10.62 22.14 -9.31
C LYS A 308 10.77 20.64 -9.31
N ALA A 309 9.94 19.93 -8.55
CA ALA A 309 9.90 18.48 -8.49
C ALA A 309 9.13 17.84 -9.67
N GLY A 310 8.43 18.63 -10.49
CA GLY A 310 7.60 18.13 -11.59
C GLY A 310 6.38 17.35 -11.13
N THR A 311 5.78 17.75 -10.01
CA THR A 311 4.66 17.04 -9.36
C THR A 311 3.52 17.98 -8.95
N ARG A 312 2.41 17.38 -8.54
CA ARG A 312 1.22 18.10 -8.04
C ARG A 312 1.26 18.30 -6.53
N VAL A 313 0.44 19.22 -6.06
CA VAL A 313 0.17 19.43 -4.63
C VAL A 313 -1.18 18.82 -4.26
N VAL A 314 -1.26 18.19 -3.09
CA VAL A 314 -2.49 17.72 -2.47
C VAL A 314 -2.66 18.39 -1.10
N VAL A 315 -3.66 19.27 -0.98
CA VAL A 315 -3.89 20.11 0.20
C VAL A 315 -5.04 19.56 1.04
N HIS A 316 -4.79 19.33 2.32
CA HIS A 316 -5.83 19.02 3.31
C HIS A 316 -6.34 20.32 3.90
N VAL A 317 -7.66 20.46 4.03
CA VAL A 317 -8.31 21.72 4.40
C VAL A 317 -9.37 21.61 5.51
N THR A 318 -9.35 20.57 6.33
CA THR A 318 -10.24 20.52 7.50
C THR A 318 -9.90 21.66 8.45
N ASP A 319 -10.92 22.36 8.97
CA ASP A 319 -10.71 23.45 9.94
C ASP A 319 -9.73 24.52 9.41
N CYS A 320 -9.88 24.90 8.14
CA CYS A 320 -8.91 25.75 7.47
C CYS A 320 -8.87 27.15 8.12
N PRO A 321 -7.70 27.71 8.46
CA PRO A 321 -7.60 29.06 9.03
C PRO A 321 -7.96 30.20 8.05
N VAL A 322 -8.16 29.89 6.77
CA VAL A 322 -8.49 30.83 5.70
C VAL A 322 -9.63 30.28 4.83
N GLY A 323 -10.29 31.14 4.07
CA GLY A 323 -11.33 30.74 3.12
C GLY A 323 -10.84 29.76 2.06
N LEU A 324 -11.64 28.74 1.73
CA LEU A 324 -11.26 27.73 0.73
C LEU A 324 -11.19 28.31 -0.69
N ASP A 325 -11.95 29.36 -0.98
CA ASP A 325 -11.87 30.13 -2.22
C ASP A 325 -10.51 30.84 -2.36
N GLN A 326 -10.05 31.47 -1.28
CA GLN A 326 -8.74 32.09 -1.21
C GLN A 326 -7.64 31.04 -1.38
N LEU A 327 -7.71 29.92 -0.64
CA LEU A 327 -6.74 28.83 -0.74
C LEU A 327 -6.69 28.23 -2.15
N ALA A 328 -7.84 27.97 -2.76
CA ALA A 328 -7.93 27.41 -4.11
C ALA A 328 -7.38 28.35 -5.18
N SER A 329 -7.33 29.66 -4.93
CA SER A 329 -6.72 30.65 -5.83
C SER A 329 -5.19 30.50 -5.96
N TRP A 330 -4.54 29.86 -4.98
CA TRP A 330 -3.09 29.65 -4.98
C TRP A 330 -2.65 28.35 -5.66
N LEU A 331 -3.60 27.50 -6.03
CA LEU A 331 -3.35 26.19 -6.62
C LEU A 331 -3.36 26.22 -8.15
N ARG A 332 -2.65 25.25 -8.74
CA ARG A 332 -2.47 25.12 -10.19
C ARG A 332 -3.39 24.04 -10.76
N PRO A 333 -3.56 23.98 -12.09
CA PRO A 333 -4.23 22.86 -12.73
C PRO A 333 -3.59 21.53 -12.33
N GLY A 334 -4.40 20.55 -11.93
CA GLY A 334 -3.98 19.22 -11.50
C GLY A 334 -3.59 19.10 -10.02
N ASP A 335 -3.52 20.21 -9.27
CA ASP A 335 -3.45 20.17 -7.80
C ASP A 335 -4.81 19.77 -7.22
N VAL A 336 -4.80 19.14 -6.03
CA VAL A 336 -5.99 18.52 -5.41
C VAL A 336 -6.27 19.13 -4.04
N ILE A 337 -7.53 19.45 -3.76
CA ILE A 337 -8.01 19.78 -2.41
C ILE A 337 -8.74 18.56 -1.84
N CYS A 338 -8.29 18.02 -0.72
CA CYS A 338 -8.91 16.90 -0.03
C CYS A 338 -9.68 17.36 1.22
N HIS A 339 -10.72 16.59 1.59
CA HIS A 339 -11.68 16.92 2.66
C HIS A 339 -12.58 18.11 2.27
N ILE A 340 -12.95 18.18 1.00
CA ILE A 340 -13.70 19.33 0.47
C ILE A 340 -15.07 19.51 1.17
N TYR A 341 -15.64 18.45 1.73
CA TYR A 341 -16.93 18.45 2.43
C TYR A 341 -16.80 18.50 3.96
N GLN A 342 -15.72 19.07 4.48
CA GLN A 342 -15.55 19.31 5.91
C GLN A 342 -16.60 20.32 6.44
N GLY A 343 -17.09 20.11 7.66
CA GLY A 343 -18.18 20.91 8.26
C GLY A 343 -17.76 21.92 9.32
N LYS A 344 -16.47 22.23 9.46
CA LYS A 344 -15.99 23.27 10.39
C LYS A 344 -15.87 24.61 9.68
N ASP A 345 -15.27 25.61 10.34
CA ASP A 345 -15.05 26.94 9.77
C ASP A 345 -14.46 26.88 8.35
N HIS A 346 -14.90 27.82 7.51
CA HIS A 346 -14.58 27.89 6.09
C HIS A 346 -14.96 26.61 5.31
N THR A 347 -16.24 26.23 5.31
CA THR A 347 -16.73 25.11 4.48
C THR A 347 -16.69 25.43 2.98
N CYS A 348 -16.99 24.44 2.12
CA CYS A 348 -17.19 24.68 0.69
C CYS A 348 -18.51 25.40 0.35
N ILE A 349 -19.35 25.67 1.34
CA ILE A 349 -20.63 26.38 1.24
C ILE A 349 -20.50 27.74 1.94
N GLY A 350 -20.87 28.81 1.25
CA GLY A 350 -20.89 30.17 1.80
C GLY A 350 -22.11 30.43 2.70
N GLU A 351 -22.11 31.59 3.35
CA GLU A 351 -23.23 32.02 4.21
C GLU A 351 -24.57 32.12 3.46
N ASP A 352 -24.54 32.28 2.14
CA ASP A 352 -25.72 32.30 1.26
C ASP A 352 -26.27 30.90 0.95
N GLY A 353 -25.68 29.85 1.53
CA GLY A 353 -26.04 28.45 1.31
C GLY A 353 -25.59 27.89 -0.03
N LYS A 354 -24.79 28.63 -0.80
CA LYS A 354 -24.30 28.19 -2.10
C LYS A 354 -22.86 27.71 -2.04
N VAL A 355 -22.50 26.82 -2.96
CA VAL A 355 -21.10 26.46 -3.18
C VAL A 355 -20.30 27.71 -3.54
N LEU A 356 -19.14 27.89 -2.88
CA LEU A 356 -18.29 29.06 -3.07
C LEU A 356 -17.89 29.22 -4.55
N ALA A 357 -18.14 30.41 -5.11
CA ALA A 357 -17.83 30.71 -6.51
C ALA A 357 -16.35 30.48 -6.87
N GLY A 358 -15.44 30.83 -5.95
CA GLY A 358 -14.00 30.61 -6.14
C GLY A 358 -13.59 29.15 -6.29
N LEU A 359 -14.36 28.20 -5.71
CA LEU A 359 -14.13 26.76 -5.92
C LEU A 359 -14.59 26.29 -7.29
N LEU A 360 -15.70 26.85 -7.80
CA LEU A 360 -16.16 26.59 -9.17
C LEU A 360 -15.17 27.16 -10.19
N GLU A 361 -14.64 28.35 -9.94
CA GLU A 361 -13.56 28.94 -10.76
C GLU A 361 -12.28 28.09 -10.69
N ALA A 362 -11.90 27.60 -9.50
CA ALA A 362 -10.76 26.71 -9.34
C ALA A 362 -10.95 25.40 -10.12
N ARG A 363 -12.15 24.80 -10.08
CA ARG A 363 -12.52 23.65 -10.91
C ARG A 363 -12.33 23.95 -12.40
N ALA A 364 -12.84 25.09 -12.87
CA ALA A 364 -12.71 25.50 -14.26
C ALA A 364 -11.24 25.71 -14.67
N ARG A 365 -10.37 26.13 -13.74
CA ARG A 365 -8.90 26.18 -13.94
C ARG A 365 -8.25 24.80 -13.94
N GLY A 366 -8.93 23.75 -13.48
CA GLY A 366 -8.41 22.38 -13.42
C GLY A 366 -7.92 21.93 -12.04
N VAL A 367 -8.25 22.65 -10.97
CA VAL A 367 -8.08 22.14 -9.59
C VAL A 367 -9.10 21.06 -9.33
N LEU A 368 -8.67 19.97 -8.71
CA LEU A 368 -9.49 18.79 -8.45
C LEU A 368 -9.90 18.70 -6.98
N PHE A 369 -11.01 18.02 -6.72
CA PHE A 369 -11.57 17.88 -5.39
C PHE A 369 -11.71 16.43 -4.98
N ASP A 370 -11.09 16.07 -3.86
CA ASP A 370 -11.22 14.77 -3.23
C ASP A 370 -12.14 14.88 -2.02
N ALA A 371 -13.20 14.06 -2.01
CA ALA A 371 -14.11 13.95 -0.88
C ALA A 371 -13.36 13.62 0.41
N CYS A 372 -12.37 12.71 0.32
CA CYS A 372 -11.47 12.29 1.39
C CYS A 372 -12.17 12.24 2.75
N ASN A 373 -13.00 11.23 2.96
CA ASN A 373 -13.99 11.30 4.02
C ASN A 373 -13.38 11.55 5.41
N GLY A 374 -12.39 10.75 5.79
CA GLY A 374 -11.81 10.79 7.12
C GLY A 374 -12.83 10.57 8.23
N ARG A 375 -12.34 10.54 9.47
CA ARG A 375 -13.22 10.44 10.65
C ARG A 375 -13.82 11.80 11.02
N SER A 376 -12.98 12.83 11.01
CA SER A 376 -13.29 14.17 11.51
C SER A 376 -13.33 15.24 10.42
N ASN A 377 -13.26 14.81 9.16
CA ASN A 377 -12.96 15.67 8.02
C ASN A 377 -14.12 15.73 7.02
N PHE A 378 -15.31 15.30 7.43
CA PHE A 378 -16.48 15.18 6.56
C PHE A 378 -17.76 15.44 7.34
N ASP A 379 -18.64 16.20 6.71
CA ASP A 379 -19.97 16.52 7.21
C ASP A 379 -21.03 16.07 6.18
N LEU A 380 -22.03 15.34 6.65
CA LEU A 380 -23.09 14.76 5.82
C LEU A 380 -23.92 15.84 5.14
N GLU A 381 -24.32 16.88 5.88
CA GLU A 381 -25.18 17.94 5.36
C GLU A 381 -24.46 18.80 4.33
N VAL A 382 -23.19 19.17 4.60
CA VAL A 382 -22.34 19.93 3.66
C VAL A 382 -22.16 19.15 2.36
N CYS A 383 -21.88 17.85 2.44
CA CYS A 383 -21.73 17.02 1.26
C CYS A 383 -23.03 16.94 0.45
N GLN A 384 -24.16 16.64 1.11
CA GLN A 384 -25.47 16.54 0.45
C GLN A 384 -25.90 17.86 -0.20
N ALA A 385 -25.70 18.98 0.49
CA ALA A 385 -26.01 20.31 -0.03
C ALA A 385 -25.13 20.67 -1.23
N SER A 386 -23.87 20.28 -1.22
CA SER A 386 -22.93 20.49 -2.35
C SER A 386 -23.31 19.66 -3.58
N ILE A 387 -23.62 18.36 -3.40
CA ILE A 387 -24.02 17.47 -4.49
C ILE A 387 -25.33 17.93 -5.14
N LYS A 388 -26.31 18.37 -4.34
CA LYS A 388 -27.58 18.95 -4.85
C LYS A 388 -27.36 20.16 -5.76
N GLN A 389 -26.26 20.89 -5.58
CA GLN A 389 -25.86 22.04 -6.40
C GLN A 389 -24.97 21.65 -7.59
N GLY A 390 -24.71 20.35 -7.79
CA GLY A 390 -23.85 19.83 -8.86
C GLY A 390 -22.35 19.86 -8.54
N PHE A 391 -21.95 20.23 -7.32
CA PHE A 391 -20.55 20.21 -6.89
C PHE A 391 -20.16 18.84 -6.35
N VAL A 392 -20.00 17.88 -7.26
CA VAL A 392 -19.57 16.50 -7.00
C VAL A 392 -18.04 16.40 -6.93
N PRO A 393 -17.45 15.43 -6.19
CA PRO A 393 -16.00 15.31 -6.10
C PRO A 393 -15.43 14.65 -7.36
N ASP A 394 -14.15 14.92 -7.67
CA ASP A 394 -13.42 14.22 -8.72
C ASP A 394 -12.92 12.86 -8.23
N VAL A 395 -12.55 12.78 -6.95
CA VAL A 395 -12.06 11.56 -6.28
C VAL A 395 -12.85 11.31 -5.01
N ILE A 396 -13.14 10.04 -4.72
CA ILE A 396 -13.69 9.62 -3.43
C ILE A 396 -12.65 8.72 -2.76
N SER A 397 -11.90 9.27 -1.81
CA SER A 397 -10.96 8.52 -0.97
C SER A 397 -11.42 8.43 0.48
N SER A 398 -10.77 7.54 1.26
CA SER A 398 -11.24 7.22 2.60
C SER A 398 -10.58 8.01 3.72
N ASP A 399 -9.28 8.29 3.67
CA ASP A 399 -8.50 8.72 4.84
C ASP A 399 -8.60 7.69 6.00
N ILE A 400 -8.53 6.40 5.65
CA ILE A 400 -8.48 5.33 6.67
C ILE A 400 -7.21 5.46 7.51
N ASN A 401 -7.44 5.49 8.82
CA ASN A 401 -6.42 5.47 9.86
C ASN A 401 -6.87 4.59 11.05
N SER A 402 -5.97 4.42 12.01
CA SER A 402 -6.14 3.54 13.18
C SER A 402 -7.37 3.87 14.04
N SER A 403 -7.88 5.11 13.96
CA SER A 403 -8.99 5.58 14.78
C SER A 403 -10.38 5.22 14.25
N SER A 404 -10.50 4.80 12.99
CA SER A 404 -11.81 4.63 12.33
C SER A 404 -11.87 3.58 11.21
N CYS A 405 -10.80 2.80 11.01
CA CYS A 405 -10.80 1.68 10.09
C CYS A 405 -11.93 0.68 10.42
N PHE A 406 -12.84 0.43 9.48
CA PHE A 406 -14.03 -0.43 9.63
C PHE A 406 -15.05 0.01 10.69
N LEU A 407 -14.93 1.23 11.23
CA LEU A 407 -15.84 1.77 12.23
C LEU A 407 -16.49 3.06 11.72
N GLN A 408 -17.76 3.29 12.05
CA GLN A 408 -18.38 4.59 11.84
C GLN A 408 -17.63 5.66 12.66
N PRO A 409 -17.49 6.90 12.15
CA PRO A 409 -18.17 7.47 10.98
C PRO A 409 -17.54 7.17 9.59
N LEU A 410 -16.37 6.54 9.50
CA LEU A 410 -15.63 6.36 8.25
C LEU A 410 -15.84 5.00 7.56
N HIS A 411 -15.60 3.91 8.30
CA HIS A 411 -15.69 2.52 7.88
C HIS A 411 -14.72 2.09 6.76
N SER A 412 -15.17 1.94 5.52
CA SER A 412 -14.38 1.40 4.39
C SER A 412 -14.74 2.07 3.08
N LEU A 413 -13.81 2.10 2.12
CA LEU A 413 -14.02 2.76 0.83
C LEU A 413 -15.31 2.32 0.11
N PRO A 414 -15.66 1.03 -0.02
CA PRO A 414 -16.92 0.62 -0.65
C PRO A 414 -18.16 1.21 0.04
N ARG A 415 -18.15 1.30 1.38
CA ARG A 415 -19.26 1.90 2.14
C ARG A 415 -19.33 3.41 1.94
N ILE A 416 -18.19 4.08 1.82
CA ILE A 416 -18.13 5.51 1.49
C ILE A 416 -18.66 5.75 0.08
N LEU A 417 -18.24 4.96 -0.91
CA LEU A 417 -18.77 5.04 -2.27
C LEU A 417 -20.30 4.87 -2.30
N SER A 418 -20.81 3.93 -1.51
CA SER A 418 -22.25 3.63 -1.46
C SER A 418 -23.10 4.84 -1.09
N LYS A 419 -22.68 5.63 -0.09
CA LYS A 419 -23.46 6.82 0.29
C LYS A 419 -23.46 7.92 -0.76
N PHE A 420 -22.45 8.01 -1.63
CA PHE A 420 -22.47 8.99 -2.74
C PHE A 420 -23.52 8.65 -3.79
N VAL A 421 -23.83 7.35 -3.98
CA VAL A 421 -24.98 6.92 -4.78
C VAL A 421 -26.29 7.39 -4.12
N ASP A 422 -26.42 7.15 -2.81
CA ASP A 422 -27.60 7.61 -2.05
C ASP A 422 -27.72 9.15 -1.98
N PHE A 423 -26.61 9.88 -2.15
CA PHE A 423 -26.61 11.36 -2.27
C PHE A 423 -27.01 11.86 -3.66
N GLY A 424 -27.18 10.96 -4.64
CA GLY A 424 -27.71 11.27 -5.96
C GLY A 424 -26.69 11.25 -7.10
N MET A 425 -25.46 10.76 -6.88
CA MET A 425 -24.51 10.50 -7.97
C MET A 425 -24.83 9.19 -8.69
N ASP A 426 -24.53 9.12 -9.99
CA ASP A 426 -24.59 7.85 -10.72
C ASP A 426 -23.54 6.86 -10.19
N TRP A 427 -23.92 5.59 -10.10
CA TRP A 427 -23.06 4.57 -9.49
C TRP A 427 -21.79 4.28 -10.31
N MET A 428 -21.81 4.46 -11.64
CA MET A 428 -20.62 4.33 -12.47
C MET A 428 -19.68 5.51 -12.26
N ASP A 429 -20.22 6.73 -12.18
CA ASP A 429 -19.42 7.93 -11.88
C ASP A 429 -18.76 7.81 -10.49
N VAL A 430 -19.48 7.28 -9.50
CA VAL A 430 -18.94 6.98 -8.16
C VAL A 430 -17.79 5.97 -8.23
N LEU A 431 -17.90 4.90 -9.03
CA LEU A 431 -16.80 3.94 -9.19
C LEU A 431 -15.61 4.57 -9.93
N ASP A 432 -15.85 5.44 -10.92
CA ASP A 432 -14.80 6.18 -11.63
C ASP A 432 -14.00 7.10 -10.68
N CYS A 433 -14.66 7.67 -9.66
CA CYS A 433 -14.01 8.44 -8.59
C CYS A 433 -13.06 7.61 -7.71
N ALA A 434 -13.12 6.28 -7.75
CA ALA A 434 -12.25 5.35 -7.01
C ALA A 434 -11.47 4.39 -7.92
N THR A 435 -11.49 4.61 -9.24
CA THR A 435 -10.75 3.80 -10.21
C THR A 435 -10.07 4.71 -11.23
N LYS A 436 -10.81 5.20 -12.22
CA LYS A 436 -10.29 5.97 -13.35
C LYS A 436 -9.63 7.28 -12.93
N LYS A 437 -10.30 8.12 -12.14
CA LYS A 437 -9.75 9.44 -11.78
C LYS A 437 -8.50 9.33 -10.90
N PRO A 438 -8.48 8.49 -9.84
CA PRO A 438 -7.25 8.22 -9.10
C PRO A 438 -6.13 7.64 -9.97
N ALA A 439 -6.43 6.73 -10.91
CA ALA A 439 -5.43 6.15 -11.82
C ALA A 439 -4.77 7.20 -12.71
N GLU A 440 -5.56 8.12 -13.27
CA GLU A 440 -5.06 9.29 -14.02
C GLU A 440 -4.19 10.18 -13.13
N LEU A 441 -4.62 10.46 -11.90
CA LEU A 441 -3.85 11.25 -10.94
C LEU A 441 -2.51 10.57 -10.64
N ILE A 442 -2.47 9.32 -10.21
CA ILE A 442 -1.18 8.67 -9.89
C ILE A 442 -0.28 8.43 -11.12
N GLY A 443 -0.71 8.80 -12.34
CA GLY A 443 0.06 8.65 -13.56
C GLY A 443 0.13 7.21 -14.07
N MET A 444 -0.87 6.40 -13.70
CA MET A 444 -0.97 4.98 -14.05
C MET A 444 -2.39 4.65 -14.55
N PRO A 445 -2.87 5.30 -15.64
CA PRO A 445 -4.24 5.11 -16.15
C PRO A 445 -4.53 3.66 -16.56
N GLU A 446 -3.51 2.85 -16.84
CA GLU A 446 -3.63 1.43 -17.14
C GLU A 446 -4.18 0.61 -15.96
N LEU A 447 -4.10 1.12 -14.73
CA LEU A 447 -4.66 0.44 -13.55
C LEU A 447 -6.19 0.48 -13.52
N ALA A 448 -6.82 1.40 -14.28
CA ALA A 448 -8.27 1.48 -14.44
C ALA A 448 -8.75 0.82 -15.75
N SER A 449 -7.93 -0.04 -16.36
CA SER A 449 -8.24 -0.66 -17.65
C SER A 449 -8.42 -2.17 -17.55
N MET A 450 -9.55 -2.65 -18.08
CA MET A 450 -9.88 -4.07 -18.22
C MET A 450 -9.44 -4.65 -19.59
N ALA A 451 -8.61 -3.92 -20.35
CA ALA A 451 -8.12 -4.37 -21.65
C ALA A 451 -7.14 -5.55 -21.54
N GLU A 452 -7.05 -6.36 -22.59
CA GLU A 452 -6.07 -7.44 -22.65
C GLU A 452 -4.63 -6.92 -22.47
N GLY A 453 -3.85 -7.63 -21.67
CA GLY A 453 -2.45 -7.32 -21.41
C GLY A 453 -2.20 -6.35 -20.26
N THR A 454 -3.24 -5.73 -19.68
CA THR A 454 -3.14 -4.95 -18.43
C THR A 454 -2.99 -5.88 -17.23
N THR A 455 -2.52 -5.33 -16.11
CA THR A 455 -2.35 -6.09 -14.86
C THR A 455 -3.70 -6.62 -14.39
N ALA A 456 -3.76 -7.89 -13.98
CA ALA A 456 -4.98 -8.52 -13.47
C ALA A 456 -5.28 -8.11 -12.01
N ASP A 457 -5.40 -6.80 -11.78
CA ASP A 457 -5.93 -6.20 -10.57
C ASP A 457 -7.44 -6.00 -10.77
N VAL A 458 -8.26 -6.90 -10.22
CA VAL A 458 -9.70 -6.97 -10.49
C VAL A 458 -10.46 -7.08 -9.19
N VAL A 459 -11.60 -6.42 -9.10
CA VAL A 459 -12.55 -6.58 -8.00
C VAL A 459 -13.91 -7.00 -8.53
N ILE A 460 -14.53 -7.95 -7.84
CA ILE A 460 -15.93 -8.33 -8.01
C ILE A 460 -16.69 -7.70 -6.84
N LEU A 461 -17.60 -6.79 -7.15
CA LEU A 461 -18.44 -6.07 -6.18
C LEU A 461 -19.89 -6.51 -6.37
N LYS A 462 -20.63 -6.66 -5.28
CA LYS A 462 -22.08 -6.80 -5.32
C LYS A 462 -22.72 -5.50 -4.86
N HIS A 463 -23.53 -4.89 -5.71
CA HIS A 463 -24.38 -3.77 -5.34
C HIS A 463 -25.65 -4.35 -4.70
N LYS A 464 -25.88 -4.07 -3.41
CA LYS A 464 -27.03 -4.58 -2.65
C LYS A 464 -27.89 -3.41 -2.19
N GLU A 465 -29.20 -3.57 -2.35
CA GLU A 465 -30.17 -2.73 -1.65
C GLU A 465 -30.21 -3.17 -0.18
N LYS A 466 -29.77 -2.28 0.71
CA LYS A 466 -29.77 -2.50 2.15
C LYS A 466 -29.77 -1.17 2.87
N GLU A 467 -30.65 -1.05 3.87
CA GLU A 467 -30.64 0.11 4.75
C GLU A 467 -29.34 0.17 5.56
N MET A 468 -28.63 1.28 5.45
CA MET A 468 -27.36 1.54 6.12
C MET A 468 -27.39 2.89 6.80
N GLN A 469 -27.09 2.92 8.10
CA GLN A 469 -26.99 4.16 8.86
C GLN A 469 -25.58 4.75 8.74
N TYR A 470 -25.53 6.06 8.55
CA TYR A 470 -24.32 6.88 8.50
C TYR A 470 -24.43 7.98 9.56
N THR A 471 -23.31 8.24 10.24
CA THR A 471 -23.18 9.34 11.18
C THR A 471 -21.89 10.09 10.91
N ASP A 472 -21.80 11.37 11.24
CA ASP A 472 -20.54 12.13 11.27
C ASP A 472 -20.20 12.60 12.69
N LEU A 473 -19.14 13.40 12.86
CA LEU A 473 -18.76 13.94 14.16
C LEU A 473 -19.62 15.14 14.61
N ALA A 474 -20.40 15.74 13.71
CA ALA A 474 -21.38 16.75 14.06
C ALA A 474 -22.71 16.12 14.53
N GLU A 475 -22.74 14.79 14.69
CA GLU A 475 -23.91 13.99 15.07
C GLU A 475 -25.05 14.03 14.06
N HIS A 476 -24.80 14.52 12.84
CA HIS A 476 -25.75 14.38 11.75
C HIS A 476 -25.91 12.90 11.40
N THR A 477 -27.10 12.53 10.95
CA THR A 477 -27.42 11.14 10.60
C THR A 477 -28.04 11.08 9.21
N PHE A 478 -27.71 10.02 8.48
CA PHE A 478 -28.28 9.74 7.18
C PHE A 478 -28.54 8.26 7.02
N THR A 479 -29.72 7.90 6.52
CA THR A 479 -30.07 6.52 6.19
C THR A 479 -29.95 6.32 4.68
N GLY A 480 -28.89 5.63 4.26
CA GLY A 480 -28.72 5.20 2.88
C GLY A 480 -29.38 3.85 2.62
N HIS A 481 -29.54 3.49 1.35
CA HIS A 481 -30.26 2.29 0.91
C HIS A 481 -29.44 1.41 -0.01
N GLN A 482 -28.21 1.81 -0.34
CA GLN A 482 -27.32 1.07 -1.20
C GLN A 482 -26.04 0.68 -0.46
N VAL A 483 -25.48 -0.48 -0.80
CA VAL A 483 -24.15 -0.89 -0.35
C VAL A 483 -23.39 -1.68 -1.41
N PHE A 484 -22.17 -1.25 -1.70
CA PHE A 484 -21.17 -2.03 -2.42
C PHE A 484 -20.47 -2.99 -1.47
N VAL A 485 -20.55 -4.27 -1.77
CA VAL A 485 -19.93 -5.34 -0.98
C VAL A 485 -18.90 -6.05 -1.83
N PRO A 486 -17.59 -5.94 -1.52
CA PRO A 486 -16.56 -6.76 -2.15
C PRO A 486 -16.87 -8.25 -1.98
N GLN A 487 -16.89 -8.96 -3.10
CA GLN A 487 -17.10 -10.40 -3.19
C GLN A 487 -15.77 -11.13 -3.38
N MET A 488 -14.94 -10.66 -4.32
CA MET A 488 -13.56 -11.14 -4.50
C MET A 488 -12.65 -10.00 -4.94
N THR A 489 -11.38 -10.09 -4.55
CA THR A 489 -10.33 -9.15 -4.97
C THR A 489 -9.13 -9.94 -5.49
N PHE A 490 -8.65 -9.54 -6.65
CA PHE A 490 -7.48 -10.09 -7.32
C PHE A 490 -6.39 -9.04 -7.38
N LYS A 491 -5.17 -9.45 -7.05
CA LYS A 491 -3.96 -8.64 -7.19
C LYS A 491 -2.98 -9.44 -8.04
N ASP A 492 -2.55 -8.87 -9.16
CA ASP A 492 -1.64 -9.51 -10.13
C ASP A 492 -2.11 -10.92 -10.57
N GLY A 493 -3.44 -11.11 -10.70
CA GLY A 493 -4.07 -12.37 -11.12
C GLY A 493 -4.26 -13.40 -10.00
N GLU A 494 -3.80 -13.11 -8.78
CA GLU A 494 -3.99 -13.98 -7.61
C GLU A 494 -5.16 -13.48 -6.75
N CYS A 495 -6.02 -14.41 -6.32
CA CYS A 495 -7.11 -14.12 -5.39
C CYS A 495 -6.52 -13.79 -4.01
N VAL A 496 -6.66 -12.53 -3.58
CA VAL A 496 -6.17 -12.02 -2.28
C VAL A 496 -7.29 -11.86 -1.26
N TYR A 497 -8.54 -11.83 -1.70
CA TYR A 497 -9.73 -11.83 -0.85
C TYR A 497 -10.88 -12.56 -1.53
N CYS A 498 -11.64 -13.33 -0.75
CA CYS A 498 -12.89 -13.96 -1.14
C CYS A 498 -13.85 -13.88 0.03
N GLN A 499 -15.04 -13.35 -0.20
CA GLN A 499 -16.10 -13.27 0.79
C GLN A 499 -16.55 -14.69 1.16
N ALA A 500 -16.84 -14.92 2.45
CA ALA A 500 -17.12 -16.26 2.97
C ALA A 500 -18.38 -16.91 2.38
N ASP A 501 -19.34 -16.11 1.92
CA ASP A 501 -20.58 -16.56 1.27
C ASP A 501 -20.55 -16.43 -0.26
N PHE A 502 -19.36 -16.27 -0.87
CA PHE A 502 -19.19 -16.09 -2.31
C PHE A 502 -18.23 -17.13 -2.92
N ALA A 503 -18.60 -17.60 -4.12
CA ALA A 503 -17.93 -18.60 -4.97
C ALA A 503 -17.97 -20.06 -4.50
#